data_AF-A0A2V8F4C0-F1
#
_entry.id   AF-A0A2V8F4C0-F1
#
_cell.length_a   1.000
_cell.length_b   1.000
_cell.length_c   1.000
_cell.angle_alpha   90.00
_cell.angle_beta   90.00
_cell.angle_gamma   90.00
#
_symmetry.space_group_name_H-M   'P 1'
#
loop_
_entity.id
_entity.type
_entity.pdbx_description
1 polymer ?
#
loop_
_entity_poly.entity_id
_entity_poly.type
_entity_poly.pdbx_seq_one_letter_code
_entity_poly.pdbx_strand_id
1 'polypeptide(L)'
;MNRLIGGALAKLQRIQNGHDVFPDDDVFLVIRGEGARLMELDPSVHHSTLKPQKLLKNDGTIVTQIVESVRPAPTTPGAAARNASFANGTRLLTLRSFLSANAIYARDSMNDIEWCSSNNSTPCALRSITAPLLVTAMGAHYFIRDNEIHYEVAASADKDFIVLEGATHGIRPCTACEKTPGQYANSVKNYFDYVAKWINARF
;
A
#
# COMPACT_ATOMS: atom_id res chain seq x y z
N MET A 1 -16.25 -4.85 -4.00
CA MET A 1 -15.89 -5.63 -2.80
C MET A 1 -17.12 -6.09 -2.01
N ASN A 2 -18.03 -5.20 -1.59
CA ASN A 2 -19.17 -5.52 -0.71
C ASN A 2 -20.03 -6.73 -1.14
N ARG A 3 -20.29 -6.91 -2.44
CA ARG A 3 -20.99 -8.09 -2.97
C ARG A 3 -20.26 -9.40 -2.66
N LEU A 4 -18.92 -9.42 -2.77
CA LEU A 4 -18.11 -10.59 -2.46
C LEU A 4 -18.15 -10.91 -0.96
N ILE A 5 -18.12 -9.86 -0.11
CA ILE A 5 -18.26 -10.00 1.34
C ILE A 5 -19.62 -10.62 1.69
N GLY A 6 -20.72 -10.10 1.14
CA GLY A 6 -22.06 -10.65 1.37
C GLY A 6 -22.17 -12.11 0.96
N GLY A 7 -21.62 -12.48 -0.20
CA GLY A 7 -21.57 -13.87 -0.66
C GLY A 7 -20.74 -14.78 0.26
N ALA A 8 -19.60 -14.28 0.75
CA ALA A 8 -18.75 -15.01 1.68
C ALA A 8 -19.42 -15.23 3.05
N LEU A 9 -20.07 -14.21 3.62
CA LEU A 9 -20.81 -14.32 4.87
C LEU A 9 -21.97 -15.31 4.75
N ALA A 10 -22.72 -15.26 3.65
CA ALA A 10 -23.80 -16.23 3.40
C ALA A 10 -23.28 -17.67 3.29
N LYS A 11 -22.08 -17.87 2.71
CA LYS A 11 -21.43 -19.19 2.68
C LYS A 11 -20.97 -19.63 4.06
N LEU A 12 -20.39 -18.73 4.85
CA LEU A 12 -19.95 -19.04 6.22
C LEU A 12 -21.14 -19.47 7.08
N GLN A 13 -22.28 -18.80 6.93
CA GLN A 13 -23.51 -19.16 7.62
C GLN A 13 -24.01 -20.57 7.24
N ARG A 14 -23.90 -20.98 5.97
CA ARG A 14 -24.25 -22.35 5.56
C ARG A 14 -23.34 -23.39 6.20
N ILE A 15 -22.03 -23.14 6.23
CA ILE A 15 -21.05 -24.01 6.91
C ILE A 15 -21.42 -24.16 8.39
N GLN A 16 -21.68 -23.04 9.08
CA GLN A 16 -22.06 -23.03 10.49
C GLN A 16 -23.35 -23.80 10.79
N ASN A 17 -24.27 -23.86 9.83
CA ASN A 17 -25.53 -24.60 9.94
C ASN A 17 -25.42 -26.06 9.46
N GLY A 18 -24.22 -26.53 9.07
CA GLY A 18 -24.02 -27.89 8.55
C GLY A 18 -24.61 -28.14 7.17
N HIS A 19 -24.83 -27.08 6.37
CA HIS A 19 -25.46 -27.12 5.05
C HIS A 19 -24.46 -26.86 3.89
N ASP A 20 -23.16 -27.05 4.13
CA ASP A 20 -22.12 -26.91 3.09
C ASP A 20 -21.28 -28.18 3.01
N VAL A 21 -20.47 -28.29 1.95
CA VAL A 21 -19.67 -29.50 1.65
C VAL A 21 -18.57 -29.70 2.69
N PHE A 22 -17.96 -28.60 3.12
CA PHE A 22 -16.90 -28.60 4.12
C PHE A 22 -17.44 -28.05 5.45
N PRO A 23 -17.10 -28.67 6.59
CA PRO A 23 -17.68 -28.31 7.89
C PRO A 23 -17.01 -27.12 8.58
N ASP A 24 -15.87 -26.64 8.09
CA ASP A 24 -14.98 -25.73 8.82
C ASP A 24 -14.54 -24.50 8.01
N ASP A 25 -14.11 -24.68 6.76
CA ASP A 25 -13.69 -23.63 5.84
C ASP A 25 -13.92 -24.08 4.39
N ASP A 26 -13.81 -23.18 3.43
CA ASP A 26 -13.99 -23.54 2.02
C ASP A 26 -13.14 -22.65 1.12
N VAL A 27 -12.91 -23.06 -0.13
CA VAL A 27 -12.28 -22.23 -1.15
C VAL A 27 -13.10 -20.98 -1.43
N PHE A 28 -12.40 -19.86 -1.54
CA PHE A 28 -12.94 -18.59 -1.98
C PHE A 28 -12.04 -17.99 -3.08
N LEU A 29 -12.59 -17.83 -4.27
CA LEU A 29 -11.87 -17.33 -5.44
C LEU A 29 -12.25 -15.88 -5.71
N VAL A 30 -11.25 -15.00 -5.81
CA VAL A 30 -11.43 -13.68 -6.40
C VAL A 30 -10.79 -13.69 -7.78
N ILE A 31 -11.60 -14.01 -8.78
CA ILE A 31 -11.20 -14.05 -10.19
C ILE A 31 -10.79 -12.63 -10.62
N ARG A 32 -9.62 -12.50 -11.27
CA ARG A 32 -9.01 -11.21 -11.64
C ARG A 32 -8.72 -10.30 -10.43
N GLY A 33 -8.58 -10.88 -9.23
CA GLY A 33 -8.26 -10.18 -7.99
C GLY A 33 -6.78 -9.77 -7.84
N GLU A 34 -5.91 -10.10 -8.80
CA GLU A 34 -4.49 -9.69 -8.80
C GLU A 34 -4.12 -8.87 -10.03
N GLY A 35 -3.16 -7.95 -9.88
CA GLY A 35 -2.56 -7.20 -11.00
C GLY A 35 -3.49 -6.17 -11.66
N ALA A 36 -4.47 -5.65 -10.91
CA ALA A 36 -5.44 -4.65 -11.40
C ALA A 36 -5.53 -3.42 -10.47
N ARG A 37 -4.44 -3.06 -9.78
CA ARG A 37 -4.40 -1.88 -8.91
C ARG A 37 -4.40 -0.62 -9.77
N LEU A 38 -5.39 0.24 -9.60
CA LEU A 38 -5.56 1.46 -10.41
C LEU A 38 -4.28 2.33 -10.44
N MET A 39 -3.66 2.51 -9.28
CA MET A 39 -2.45 3.31 -9.04
C MET A 39 -1.20 2.80 -9.78
N GLU A 40 -1.18 1.48 -9.98
CA GLU A 40 -0.12 0.77 -10.70
C GLU A 40 -0.33 0.90 -12.20
N LEU A 41 -1.59 0.89 -12.65
CA LEU A 41 -1.99 1.00 -14.06
C LEU A 41 -1.97 2.44 -14.59
N ASP A 42 -2.31 3.41 -13.76
CA ASP A 42 -2.43 4.82 -14.12
C ASP A 42 -1.53 5.68 -13.21
N PRO A 43 -0.41 6.21 -13.73
CA PRO A 43 0.48 7.08 -12.99
C PRO A 43 -0.13 8.42 -12.58
N SER A 44 -1.31 8.79 -13.09
CA SER A 44 -2.03 10.01 -12.68
C SER A 44 -2.90 9.82 -11.44
N VAL A 45 -3.03 8.59 -10.92
CA VAL A 45 -3.83 8.32 -9.72
C VAL A 45 -2.92 8.29 -8.49
N HIS A 46 -3.27 9.11 -7.48
CA HIS A 46 -2.52 9.30 -6.23
C HIS A 46 -0.99 9.38 -6.46
N HIS A 47 -0.63 10.21 -7.42
CA HIS A 47 0.76 10.37 -7.85
C HIS A 47 1.56 11.28 -6.94
N SER A 48 0.92 11.90 -5.95
CA SER A 48 1.54 12.87 -5.07
C SER A 48 1.00 12.84 -3.65
N THR A 49 1.68 13.58 -2.78
CA THR A 49 1.12 13.99 -1.49
C THR A 49 0.04 15.06 -1.71
N LEU A 50 -0.98 15.12 -0.85
CA LEU A 50 -1.99 16.17 -0.89
C LEU A 50 -1.52 17.46 -0.23
N LYS A 51 -0.64 17.34 0.77
CA LYS A 51 -0.07 18.48 1.49
C LYS A 51 1.43 18.58 1.23
N PRO A 52 2.05 19.74 1.49
CA PRO A 52 3.50 19.83 1.49
C PRO A 52 4.09 18.89 2.55
N GLN A 53 5.01 18.01 2.14
CA GLN A 53 5.65 17.01 2.99
C GLN A 53 7.17 17.03 2.78
N LYS A 54 7.92 16.42 3.70
CA LYS A 54 9.38 16.31 3.57
C LYS A 54 9.76 15.41 2.40
N LEU A 55 10.65 15.90 1.55
CA LEU A 55 11.33 15.14 0.51
C LEU A 55 12.83 15.12 0.82
N LEU A 56 13.36 13.92 1.03
CA LEU A 56 14.79 13.68 1.15
C LEU A 56 15.41 13.56 -0.24
N LYS A 57 16.21 14.57 -0.61
CA LYS A 57 16.89 14.68 -1.89
C LYS A 57 18.11 13.76 -1.97
N ASN A 58 18.59 13.51 -3.18
CA ASN A 58 19.79 12.68 -3.41
C ASN A 58 21.07 13.26 -2.78
N ASP A 59 21.17 14.58 -2.63
CA ASP A 59 22.29 15.26 -1.96
C ASP A 59 22.20 15.24 -0.42
N GLY A 60 21.15 14.62 0.14
CA GLY A 60 20.91 14.51 1.58
C GLY A 60 20.17 15.71 2.18
N THR A 61 19.84 16.73 1.38
CA THR A 61 19.02 17.85 1.84
C THR A 61 17.54 17.45 1.95
N ILE A 62 16.81 18.18 2.79
CA ILE A 62 15.37 17.97 2.96
C ILE A 62 14.65 19.25 2.54
N VAL A 63 13.69 19.11 1.64
CA VAL A 63 12.79 20.20 1.23
C VAL A 63 11.36 19.84 1.61
N THR A 64 10.51 20.85 1.86
CA THR A 64 9.08 20.65 2.10
C THR A 64 8.30 21.13 0.89
N GLN A 65 7.57 20.23 0.23
CA GLN A 65 6.81 20.54 -0.98
C GLN A 65 5.72 19.49 -1.22
N ILE A 66 4.82 19.75 -2.17
CA ILE A 66 4.03 18.66 -2.76
C ILE A 66 5.00 17.69 -3.42
N VAL A 67 5.01 16.44 -2.97
CA VAL A 67 5.96 15.46 -3.48
C VAL A 67 5.31 14.63 -4.57
N GLU A 68 5.83 14.78 -5.77
CA GLU A 68 5.41 14.03 -6.96
C GLU A 68 6.17 12.71 -7.09
N SER A 69 5.45 11.65 -7.46
CA SER A 69 6.03 10.35 -7.78
C SER A 69 6.78 10.45 -9.10
N VAL A 70 8.01 9.94 -9.13
CA VAL A 70 8.81 9.83 -10.35
C VAL A 70 8.67 8.46 -11.01
N ARG A 71 7.71 7.63 -10.55
CA ARG A 71 7.49 6.29 -11.09
C ARG A 71 7.19 6.37 -12.60
N PRO A 72 7.79 5.50 -13.43
CA PRO A 72 7.44 5.44 -14.84
C PRO A 72 6.02 4.89 -15.00
N ALA A 73 5.43 5.13 -16.18
CA ALA A 73 4.22 4.42 -16.57
C ALA A 73 4.46 2.90 -16.55
N PRO A 74 3.48 2.09 -16.16
CA PRO A 74 3.60 0.64 -16.17
C PRO A 74 3.88 0.16 -17.59
N THR A 75 5.01 -0.51 -17.77
CA THR A 75 5.41 -1.08 -19.07
C THR A 75 5.24 -2.59 -19.12
N THR A 76 4.67 -3.23 -18.09
CA THR A 76 4.63 -4.70 -17.97
C THR A 76 3.84 -5.33 -19.13
N PRO A 77 4.54 -5.92 -20.12
CA PRO A 77 3.86 -6.52 -21.26
C PRO A 77 3.04 -7.72 -20.80
N GLY A 78 1.86 -7.92 -21.39
CA GLY A 78 1.00 -9.05 -21.06
C GLY A 78 0.29 -8.96 -19.70
N ALA A 79 0.29 -7.81 -19.02
CA ALA A 79 -0.41 -7.63 -17.74
C ALA A 79 -1.90 -8.06 -17.81
N ALA A 80 -2.60 -7.68 -18.88
CA ALA A 80 -4.01 -8.08 -19.10
C ALA A 80 -4.17 -9.61 -19.25
N ALA A 81 -3.27 -10.27 -19.98
CA ALA A 81 -3.29 -11.71 -20.16
C ALA A 81 -2.97 -12.45 -18.85
N ARG A 82 -2.01 -11.94 -18.07
CA ARG A 82 -1.69 -12.47 -16.74
C ARG A 82 -2.88 -12.34 -15.79
N ASN A 83 -3.50 -11.17 -15.72
CA ASN A 83 -4.73 -10.94 -14.93
C ASN A 83 -5.89 -11.86 -15.38
N ALA A 84 -6.00 -12.18 -16.67
CA ALA A 84 -7.01 -13.09 -17.19
C ALA A 84 -6.77 -14.57 -16.83
N SER A 85 -5.55 -14.94 -16.44
CA SER A 85 -5.19 -16.32 -16.10
C SER A 85 -5.59 -16.70 -14.67
N PHE A 86 -5.90 -17.98 -14.45
CA PHE A 86 -6.10 -18.48 -13.08
C PHE A 86 -4.84 -18.30 -12.22
N ALA A 87 -3.70 -18.80 -12.71
CA ALA A 87 -2.45 -18.87 -11.94
C ALA A 87 -1.89 -17.51 -11.52
N ASN A 88 -2.07 -16.45 -12.31
CA ASN A 88 -1.49 -15.14 -12.02
C ASN A 88 -2.52 -14.06 -11.68
N GLY A 89 -3.79 -14.27 -12.04
CA GLY A 89 -4.83 -13.26 -11.93
C GLY A 89 -5.86 -13.54 -10.84
N THR A 90 -5.97 -14.78 -10.37
CA THR A 90 -6.97 -15.16 -9.36
C THR A 90 -6.34 -15.20 -7.98
N ARG A 91 -6.97 -14.56 -7.00
CA ARG A 91 -6.66 -14.83 -5.59
C ARG A 91 -7.36 -16.11 -5.17
N LEU A 92 -6.56 -17.13 -4.88
CA LEU A 92 -7.01 -18.37 -4.25
C LEU A 92 -6.90 -18.19 -2.73
N LEU A 93 -8.04 -18.10 -2.07
CA LEU A 93 -8.14 -17.91 -0.62
C LEU A 93 -9.00 -19.03 -0.03
N THR A 94 -9.03 -19.08 1.30
CA THR A 94 -10.11 -19.74 2.02
C THR A 94 -11.17 -18.69 2.36
N LEU A 95 -12.38 -19.15 2.70
CA LEU A 95 -13.47 -18.29 3.09
C LEU A 95 -13.10 -17.47 4.31
N ARG A 96 -12.46 -18.11 5.30
CA ARG A 96 -11.98 -17.42 6.50
C ARG A 96 -10.85 -16.44 6.20
N SER A 97 -9.87 -16.80 5.37
CA SER A 97 -8.76 -15.87 5.05
C SER A 97 -9.21 -14.68 4.20
N PHE A 98 -10.25 -14.87 3.36
CA PHE A 98 -10.91 -13.77 2.68
C PHE A 98 -11.58 -12.82 3.67
N LEU A 99 -12.51 -13.33 4.49
CA LEU A 99 -13.27 -12.53 5.46
C LEU A 99 -12.39 -11.86 6.53
N SER A 100 -11.29 -12.50 6.89
CA SER A 100 -10.35 -12.03 7.91
C SER A 100 -9.50 -10.86 7.40
N ALA A 101 -8.77 -11.07 6.30
CA ALA A 101 -7.65 -10.19 5.91
C ALA A 101 -7.74 -9.57 4.51
N ASN A 102 -8.75 -9.94 3.70
CA ASN A 102 -8.91 -9.43 2.32
C ASN A 102 -10.26 -8.76 2.06
N ALA A 103 -11.22 -8.91 2.97
CA ALA A 103 -12.52 -8.26 2.93
C ALA A 103 -12.45 -6.89 3.61
N ILE A 104 -12.78 -5.84 2.87
CA ILE A 104 -12.94 -4.48 3.42
C ILE A 104 -14.19 -3.84 2.82
N TYR A 105 -15.05 -3.28 3.65
CA TYR A 105 -16.21 -2.54 3.17
C TYR A 105 -15.77 -1.18 2.61
N ALA A 106 -16.37 -0.78 1.50
CA ALA A 106 -16.14 0.52 0.92
C ALA A 106 -17.33 0.92 0.04
N ARG A 107 -17.66 2.21 -0.01
CA ARG A 107 -18.56 2.78 -1.04
C ARG A 107 -17.78 3.29 -2.26
N ASP A 108 -16.52 3.67 -2.05
CA ASP A 108 -15.58 4.09 -3.08
C ASP A 108 -14.21 3.47 -2.80
N SER A 109 -13.50 3.01 -3.83
CA SER A 109 -12.23 2.28 -3.66
C SER A 109 -11.03 3.16 -3.30
N MET A 110 -11.20 4.48 -3.21
CA MET A 110 -10.13 5.43 -2.92
C MET A 110 -10.39 6.26 -1.65
N ASN A 111 -11.63 6.70 -1.43
CA ASN A 111 -11.94 7.72 -0.42
C ASN A 111 -12.93 7.28 0.66
N ASP A 112 -13.82 6.34 0.38
CA ASP A 112 -14.91 5.95 1.28
C ASP A 112 -14.77 4.49 1.69
N ILE A 113 -13.67 4.23 2.40
CA ILE A 113 -13.25 2.90 2.83
C ILE A 113 -13.45 2.78 4.34
N GLU A 114 -14.13 1.72 4.76
CA GLU A 114 -14.34 1.39 6.17
C GLU A 114 -13.09 0.67 6.71
N TRP A 115 -12.05 1.45 6.98
CA TRP A 115 -10.72 0.93 7.33
C TRP A 115 -10.73 -0.09 8.47
N CYS A 116 -11.65 0.01 9.42
CA CYS A 116 -11.71 -0.88 10.58
C CYS A 116 -12.60 -2.13 10.37
N SER A 117 -13.13 -2.35 9.17
CA SER A 117 -13.91 -3.55 8.87
C SER A 117 -13.06 -4.78 8.51
N SER A 118 -11.74 -4.63 8.49
CA SER A 118 -10.76 -5.69 8.16
C SER A 118 -9.71 -5.75 9.26
N ASN A 119 -9.26 -6.95 9.63
CA ASN A 119 -8.19 -7.08 10.61
C ASN A 119 -6.81 -6.67 10.06
N ASN A 120 -6.67 -6.67 8.74
CA ASN A 120 -5.42 -6.41 8.04
C ASN A 120 -5.43 -5.00 7.45
N SER A 121 -5.59 -4.00 8.33
CA SER A 121 -5.75 -2.60 7.95
C SER A 121 -4.80 -1.70 8.74
N THR A 122 -3.72 -1.28 8.08
CA THR A 122 -2.74 -0.34 8.64
C THR A 122 -3.39 0.99 9.07
N PRO A 123 -4.27 1.64 8.26
CA PRO A 123 -4.94 2.87 8.70
C PRO A 123 -5.80 2.70 9.95
N CYS A 124 -6.45 1.53 10.14
CA CYS A 124 -7.20 1.28 11.36
C CYS A 124 -6.27 1.10 12.56
N ALA A 125 -5.24 0.25 12.44
CA ALA A 125 -4.32 -0.04 13.53
C ALA A 125 -3.58 1.22 14.03
N LEU A 126 -3.13 2.08 13.11
CA LEU A 126 -2.39 3.30 13.45
C LEU A 126 -3.20 4.30 14.29
N ARG A 127 -4.54 4.25 14.26
CA ARG A 127 -5.40 5.10 15.11
C ARG A 127 -5.32 4.76 16.61
N SER A 128 -4.71 3.64 16.96
CA SER A 128 -4.56 3.19 18.35
C SER A 128 -3.08 3.10 18.80
N ILE A 129 -2.13 3.18 17.88
CA ILE A 129 -0.70 3.11 18.19
C ILE A 129 -0.20 4.50 18.57
N THR A 130 0.28 4.64 19.81
CA THR A 130 0.75 5.91 20.38
C THR A 130 2.27 6.01 20.52
N ALA A 131 3.00 4.91 20.29
CA ALA A 131 4.47 4.90 20.27
C ALA A 131 5.02 5.82 19.17
N PRO A 132 6.27 6.33 19.28
CA PRO A 132 6.90 7.12 18.23
C PRO A 132 6.82 6.42 16.86
N LEU A 133 6.46 7.17 15.81
CA LEU A 133 6.20 6.62 14.48
C LEU A 133 6.97 7.36 13.38
N LEU A 134 7.82 6.64 12.65
CA LEU A 134 8.38 7.12 11.39
C LEU A 134 7.66 6.46 10.22
N VAL A 135 6.97 7.26 9.40
CA VAL A 135 6.40 6.81 8.13
C VAL A 135 7.32 7.26 6.99
N THR A 136 7.74 6.33 6.14
CA THR A 136 8.53 6.65 4.96
C THR A 136 7.82 6.22 3.70
N ALA A 137 7.99 6.99 2.62
CA ALA A 137 7.46 6.69 1.31
C ALA A 137 8.57 6.70 0.26
N MET A 138 8.42 5.85 -0.74
CA MET A 138 9.41 5.68 -1.80
C MET A 138 8.96 6.50 -3.03
N GLY A 139 9.73 7.53 -3.39
CA GLY A 139 9.34 8.53 -4.38
C GLY A 139 9.20 8.00 -5.81
N ALA A 140 9.78 6.84 -6.13
CA ALA A 140 9.58 6.13 -7.39
C ALA A 140 8.55 4.99 -7.27
N HIS A 141 7.65 5.05 -6.30
CA HIS A 141 6.57 4.08 -6.11
C HIS A 141 5.20 4.75 -5.97
N TYR A 142 4.13 3.96 -6.11
CA TYR A 142 2.73 4.41 -6.01
C TYR A 142 2.17 4.49 -4.57
N PHE A 143 2.99 4.26 -3.54
CA PHE A 143 2.52 4.26 -2.13
C PHE A 143 2.64 5.62 -1.44
N ILE A 144 3.04 6.69 -2.14
CA ILE A 144 3.22 8.02 -1.54
C ILE A 144 1.95 8.48 -0.81
N ARG A 145 0.78 8.41 -1.48
CA ARG A 145 -0.49 8.81 -0.87
C ARG A 145 -0.92 7.89 0.25
N ASP A 146 -0.74 6.57 0.10
CA ASP A 146 -1.11 5.59 1.12
C ASP A 146 -0.32 5.82 2.42
N ASN A 147 0.98 6.09 2.30
CA ASN A 147 1.84 6.44 3.43
C ASN A 147 1.48 7.81 4.04
N GLU A 148 1.08 8.79 3.23
CA GLU A 148 0.57 10.05 3.78
C GLU A 148 -0.72 9.82 4.59
N ILE A 149 -1.64 8.98 4.10
CA ILE A 149 -2.85 8.59 4.86
C ILE A 149 -2.46 7.91 6.18
N HIS A 150 -1.48 7.00 6.17
CA HIS A 150 -0.97 6.37 7.39
C HIS A 150 -0.47 7.39 8.41
N TYR A 151 0.29 8.39 7.96
CA TYR A 151 0.75 9.49 8.81
C TYR A 151 -0.41 10.34 9.34
N GLU A 152 -1.39 10.66 8.49
CA GLU A 152 -2.54 11.50 8.86
C GLU A 152 -3.40 10.85 9.95
N VAL A 153 -3.71 9.55 9.80
CA VAL A 153 -4.60 8.83 10.73
C VAL A 153 -3.91 8.33 12.01
N ALA A 154 -2.57 8.33 12.05
CA ALA A 154 -1.83 7.81 13.19
C ALA A 154 -2.08 8.62 14.48
N ALA A 155 -2.34 7.92 15.58
CA ALA A 155 -2.54 8.51 16.91
C ALA A 155 -1.25 8.90 17.63
N SER A 156 -0.10 8.44 17.13
CA SER A 156 1.22 8.82 17.65
C SER A 156 1.39 10.33 17.65
N ALA A 157 1.74 10.89 18.81
CA ALA A 157 2.04 12.31 18.97
C ALA A 157 3.43 12.65 18.43
N ASP A 158 4.39 11.74 18.62
CA ASP A 158 5.74 11.85 18.06
C ASP A 158 5.82 11.07 16.75
N LYS A 159 5.33 11.70 15.68
CA LYS A 159 5.32 11.11 14.34
C LYS A 159 6.02 11.97 13.31
N ASP A 160 6.60 11.32 12.31
CA ASP A 160 7.22 11.99 11.18
C ASP A 160 6.88 11.30 9.86
N PHE A 161 6.84 12.06 8.77
CA PHE A 161 6.62 11.57 7.41
C PHE A 161 7.64 12.17 6.44
N ILE A 162 8.29 11.29 5.67
CA ILE A 162 9.27 11.70 4.66
C ILE A 162 9.20 10.81 3.42
N VAL A 163 9.28 11.43 2.25
CA VAL A 163 9.40 10.76 0.96
C VAL A 163 10.85 10.74 0.53
N LEU A 164 11.33 9.61 0.02
CA LEU A 164 12.68 9.46 -0.51
C LEU A 164 12.70 9.67 -2.01
N GLU A 165 13.46 10.66 -2.47
CA GLU A 165 13.58 10.97 -3.89
C GLU A 165 14.12 9.75 -4.67
N GLY A 166 13.38 9.36 -5.72
CA GLY A 166 13.80 8.33 -6.66
C GLY A 166 13.93 6.90 -6.13
N ALA A 167 13.53 6.64 -4.88
CA ALA A 167 13.58 5.29 -4.31
C ALA A 167 12.44 4.42 -4.84
N THR A 168 12.74 3.17 -5.24
CA THR A 168 11.76 2.14 -5.62
C THR A 168 11.10 1.52 -4.39
N HIS A 169 10.14 0.60 -4.57
CA HIS A 169 9.49 -0.10 -3.44
C HIS A 169 10.49 -0.68 -2.43
N GLY A 170 11.56 -1.29 -2.94
CA GLY A 170 12.63 -1.90 -2.14
C GLY A 170 13.74 -0.93 -1.74
N ILE A 171 13.47 0.38 -1.72
CA ILE A 171 14.38 1.47 -1.29
C ILE A 171 15.59 1.68 -2.23
N ARG A 172 15.80 0.81 -3.21
CA ARG A 172 16.87 0.94 -4.21
C ARG A 172 16.64 2.14 -5.14
N PRO A 173 17.71 2.76 -5.68
CA PRO A 173 17.58 3.80 -6.70
C PRO A 173 16.77 3.31 -7.90
N CYS A 174 15.85 4.14 -8.40
CA CYS A 174 15.15 3.87 -9.63
C CYS A 174 15.95 4.39 -10.83
N THR A 175 16.85 3.58 -11.37
CA THR A 175 17.62 3.93 -12.58
C THR A 175 16.72 4.26 -13.77
N ALA A 176 15.60 3.54 -13.91
CA ALA A 176 14.61 3.79 -14.98
C ALA A 176 13.87 5.13 -14.84
N CYS A 177 13.95 5.78 -13.68
CA CYS A 177 13.32 7.07 -13.40
C CYS A 177 14.30 8.25 -13.58
N GLU A 178 15.58 7.97 -13.84
CA GLU A 178 16.62 8.99 -13.91
C GLU A 178 16.54 9.79 -15.21
N LYS A 179 16.75 11.10 -15.12
CA LYS A 179 16.98 11.99 -16.27
C LYS A 179 18.47 12.16 -16.57
N THR A 180 19.31 11.96 -15.56
CA THR A 180 20.78 11.99 -15.65
C THR A 180 21.35 10.81 -14.88
N PRO A 181 22.41 10.16 -15.36
CA PRO A 181 22.99 9.00 -14.68
C PRO A 181 23.32 9.30 -13.21
N GLY A 182 22.83 8.46 -12.29
CA GLY A 182 23.10 8.57 -10.87
C GLY A 182 22.29 9.64 -10.13
N GLN A 183 21.25 10.19 -10.75
CA GLN A 183 20.35 11.17 -10.13
C GLN A 183 19.82 10.72 -8.76
N TYR A 184 19.67 9.41 -8.53
CA TYR A 184 19.13 8.85 -7.27
C TYR A 184 20.11 7.89 -6.58
N ALA A 185 21.40 7.94 -6.91
CA ALA A 185 22.39 6.96 -6.46
C ALA A 185 22.47 6.78 -4.93
N ASN A 186 22.11 7.80 -4.15
CA ASN A 186 22.23 7.82 -2.69
C ASN A 186 20.95 7.44 -1.94
N SER A 187 19.85 7.05 -2.61
CA SER A 187 18.55 6.79 -1.95
C SER A 187 18.66 5.84 -0.75
N VAL A 188 19.44 4.75 -0.87
CA VAL A 188 19.61 3.76 0.21
C VAL A 188 20.39 4.35 1.39
N LYS A 189 21.51 5.04 1.11
CA LYS A 189 22.32 5.69 2.14
C LYS A 189 21.49 6.73 2.89
N ASN A 190 20.85 7.63 2.15
CA ASN A 190 20.05 8.71 2.72
C ASN A 190 18.88 8.16 3.55
N TYR A 191 18.24 7.06 3.12
CA TYR A 191 17.23 6.36 3.92
C TYR A 191 17.74 5.97 5.29
N PHE A 192 18.82 5.18 5.33
CA PHE A 192 19.32 4.63 6.59
C PHE A 192 19.95 5.70 7.48
N ASP A 193 20.60 6.72 6.90
CA ASP A 193 21.08 7.87 7.66
C ASP A 193 19.92 8.62 8.33
N TYR A 194 18.80 8.83 7.62
CA TYR A 194 17.62 9.48 8.19
C TYR A 194 16.99 8.63 9.30
N VAL A 195 16.81 7.33 9.06
CA VAL A 195 16.25 6.40 10.04
C VAL A 195 17.13 6.34 11.29
N ALA A 196 18.45 6.19 11.13
CA ALA A 196 19.39 6.16 12.26
C ALA A 196 19.33 7.46 13.07
N LYS A 197 19.33 8.62 12.40
CA LYS A 197 19.19 9.92 13.07
C LYS A 197 17.85 10.04 13.81
N TRP A 198 16.75 9.57 13.22
CA TRP A 198 15.43 9.62 13.84
C TRP A 198 15.34 8.72 15.08
N ILE A 199 15.93 7.52 15.03
CA ILE A 199 15.99 6.57 16.16
C ILE A 199 16.86 7.13 17.29
N ASN A 200 18.09 7.54 17.00
CA ASN A 200 19.06 8.03 18.00
C ASN A 200 18.60 9.31 18.72
N ALA A 201 17.63 10.04 18.16
CA ALA A 201 17.05 11.21 18.80
C ALA A 201 16.01 10.85 19.88
N ARG A 202 15.62 9.58 19.99
CA ARG A 202 14.48 9.11 20.82
C ARG A 202 14.83 7.99 21.78
N PHE A 203 15.83 7.17 21.44
CA PHE A 203 16.26 5.99 22.18
C PHE A 203 17.79 5.98 22.34
#